data_AF-A0A0P7V7T4-F1
#
_entry.id   AF-A0A0P7V7T4-F1
#
_cell.length_a   1.000
_cell.length_b   1.000
_cell.length_c   1.000
_cell.angle_alpha   90.00
_cell.angle_beta   90.00
_cell.angle_gamma   90.00
#
_symmetry.space_group_name_H-M   'P 1'
#
loop_
_entity.id
_entity.type
_entity.pdbx_description
1 polymer ?
#
loop_
_entity_poly.entity_id
_entity_poly.type
_entity_poly.pdbx_seq_one_letter_code
_entity_poly.pdbx_strand_id
1 'polypeptide(L)'
;KKLYVSSNTEVLEVDLDSCMNYGNECELCVQARDPYCGWDPESMLCTAASSHTIQDVEHGSYTACRTGGHSEQYSRLENPPLPPDTDLPVTYVRCPMLSAHAEYSWYRGDTRQPCVYTEGDCLLLIEAMDQGQDGPYMCKATEAGYERTIAVYQPKTWSKATCSARSHSGILCALLLI
;
A
#
# COMPACT_ATOMS: atom_id res chain seq x y z
N LYS A 1 -29.51 -2.66 6.47
CA LYS A 1 -30.63 -2.50 5.47
C LYS A 1 -30.30 -3.38 4.26
N LYS A 2 -31.28 -3.89 3.50
CA LYS A 2 -31.02 -4.87 2.43
C LYS A 2 -31.39 -4.35 1.04
N LEU A 3 -30.59 -4.71 0.05
CA LEU A 3 -30.89 -4.58 -1.38
C LEU A 3 -31.03 -5.98 -1.98
N TYR A 4 -32.15 -6.25 -2.65
CA TYR A 4 -32.36 -7.51 -3.36
C TYR A 4 -32.17 -7.28 -4.86
N VAL A 5 -31.27 -8.04 -5.47
CA VAL A 5 -30.95 -7.98 -6.90
C VAL A 5 -31.33 -9.32 -7.53
N SER A 6 -32.09 -9.31 -8.62
CA SER A 6 -32.53 -10.53 -9.29
C SER A 6 -32.02 -10.58 -10.74
N SER A 7 -31.59 -11.76 -11.15
CA SER A 7 -31.30 -12.12 -12.54
C SER A 7 -32.28 -13.20 -13.02
N ASN A 8 -32.10 -13.68 -14.24
CA ASN A 8 -32.85 -14.81 -14.77
C ASN A 8 -32.47 -16.16 -14.14
N THR A 9 -31.38 -16.22 -13.36
CA THR A 9 -30.89 -17.46 -12.73
C THR A 9 -30.91 -17.43 -11.21
N GLU A 10 -30.83 -16.25 -10.58
CA GLU A 10 -30.69 -16.14 -9.14
C GLU A 10 -31.24 -14.84 -8.54
N VAL A 11 -31.32 -14.81 -7.21
CA VAL A 11 -31.58 -13.61 -6.41
C VAL A 11 -30.47 -13.47 -5.39
N LEU A 12 -29.82 -12.31 -5.38
CA LEU A 12 -28.80 -11.93 -4.42
C LEU A 12 -29.37 -10.96 -3.40
N GLU A 13 -29.11 -11.20 -2.12
CA GLU A 13 -29.33 -10.25 -1.04
C GLU A 13 -28.01 -9.57 -0.70
N VAL A 14 -28.00 -8.23 -0.72
CA VAL A 14 -26.82 -7.41 -0.44
C VAL A 14 -27.06 -6.56 0.81
N ASP A 15 -26.13 -6.67 1.76
CA ASP A 15 -26.07 -5.84 2.97
C ASP A 15 -25.53 -4.45 2.67
N LEU A 16 -26.38 -3.43 2.82
CA LEU A 16 -25.99 -2.03 2.59
C LEU A 16 -25.06 -1.49 3.67
N ASP A 17 -24.97 -2.13 4.82
CA ASP A 17 -24.15 -1.77 5.99
C ASP A 17 -22.92 -2.67 6.14
N SER A 18 -22.32 -3.08 5.01
CA SER A 18 -21.09 -3.89 4.96
C SER A 18 -19.83 -3.07 5.30
N CYS A 19 -19.85 -2.34 6.42
CA CYS A 19 -18.88 -1.30 6.78
C CYS A 19 -17.48 -1.82 7.13
N MET A 20 -17.38 -3.09 7.54
CA MET A 20 -16.08 -3.71 7.86
C MET A 20 -15.13 -3.76 6.66
N ASN A 21 -15.65 -3.63 5.43
CA ASN A 21 -14.84 -3.58 4.22
C ASN A 21 -13.95 -2.34 4.14
N TYR A 22 -14.27 -1.27 4.88
CA TYR A 22 -13.51 -0.02 4.90
C TYR A 22 -12.31 -0.05 5.86
N GLY A 23 -12.08 -1.18 6.55
CA GLY A 23 -10.97 -1.35 7.47
C GLY A 23 -11.27 -0.88 8.90
N ASN A 24 -10.20 -0.75 9.69
CA ASN A 24 -10.22 -0.50 11.12
C ASN A 24 -9.59 0.85 11.49
N GLU A 25 -9.69 1.83 10.61
CA GLU A 25 -9.18 3.18 10.80
C GLU A 25 -10.30 4.19 10.55
N CYS A 26 -10.34 5.25 11.36
CA CYS A 26 -11.37 6.26 11.25
C CYS A 26 -11.35 6.94 9.88
N GLU A 27 -10.15 7.27 9.41
CA GLU A 27 -9.95 8.00 8.16
C GLU A 27 -10.45 7.19 6.96
N LEU A 28 -10.18 5.88 6.93
CA LEU A 28 -10.69 5.00 5.87
C LEU A 28 -12.22 4.88 5.91
N CYS A 29 -12.79 4.77 7.11
CA CYS A 29 -14.24 4.69 7.28
C CYS A 29 -14.94 5.99 6.84
N VAL A 30 -14.40 7.15 7.20
CA VAL A 30 -14.95 8.46 6.82
C VAL A 30 -14.75 8.75 5.33
N GLN A 31 -13.58 8.41 4.77
CA GLN A 31 -13.28 8.60 3.34
C GLN A 31 -14.09 7.69 2.42
N ALA A 32 -14.60 6.56 2.91
CA ALA A 32 -15.53 5.74 2.16
C ALA A 32 -16.82 6.48 1.77
N ARG A 33 -17.19 7.54 2.53
CA ARG A 33 -18.36 8.40 2.28
C ARG A 33 -19.66 7.61 2.10
N ASP A 34 -19.73 6.44 2.72
CA ASP A 34 -20.89 5.56 2.66
C ASP A 34 -21.94 6.03 3.67
N PRO A 35 -23.14 6.44 3.23
CA PRO A 35 -24.18 6.92 4.14
C PRO A 35 -24.67 5.85 5.14
N TYR A 36 -24.40 4.57 4.89
CA TYR A 36 -24.74 3.49 5.80
C TYR A 36 -23.65 3.18 6.83
N CYS A 37 -22.47 3.78 6.73
CA CYS A 37 -21.32 3.47 7.56
C CYS A 37 -20.73 4.69 8.28
N GLY A 38 -20.25 4.49 9.50
CA GLY A 38 -19.59 5.51 10.28
C GLY A 38 -18.60 4.90 11.28
N TRP A 39 -17.62 5.70 11.68
CA TRP A 39 -16.59 5.26 12.62
C TRP A 39 -17.13 5.32 14.05
N ASP A 40 -17.12 4.21 14.76
CA ASP A 40 -17.47 4.16 16.17
C ASP A 40 -16.21 4.27 17.03
N PRO A 41 -16.03 5.38 17.78
CA PRO A 41 -14.86 5.59 18.61
C PRO A 41 -14.81 4.66 19.85
N GLU A 42 -15.93 4.07 20.26
CA GLU A 42 -15.96 3.14 21.41
C GLU A 42 -15.44 1.75 21.00
N SER A 43 -15.94 1.21 19.89
CA SER A 43 -15.49 -0.09 19.38
C SER A 43 -14.20 -0.02 18.54
N MET A 44 -13.78 1.18 18.13
CA MET A 44 -12.67 1.41 17.20
C MET A 44 -12.84 0.64 15.88
N LEU A 45 -14.07 0.64 15.35
CA LEU A 45 -14.43 -0.05 14.11
C LEU A 45 -15.33 0.83 13.23
N CYS A 46 -15.25 0.59 11.92
CA CYS A 46 -16.25 1.10 10.99
C CYS A 46 -17.51 0.23 11.10
N THR A 47 -18.61 0.83 11.53
CA THR A 47 -19.87 0.14 11.82
C THR A 47 -21.04 0.81 11.10
N ALA A 48 -22.24 0.23 11.22
CA ALA A 48 -23.44 0.85 10.68
C ALA A 48 -23.64 2.24 11.29
N ALA A 49 -23.90 3.23 10.43
CA ALA A 49 -24.02 4.63 10.81
C ALA A 49 -25.12 4.83 11.87
N SER A 50 -24.80 5.58 12.92
CA SER A 50 -25.69 5.95 14.01
C SER A 50 -25.43 7.39 14.47
N SER A 51 -26.21 7.90 15.42
CA SER A 51 -25.98 9.23 16.00
C SER A 51 -24.67 9.37 16.76
N HIS A 52 -24.01 8.26 17.11
CA HIS A 52 -22.77 8.23 17.87
C HIS A 52 -21.52 8.02 17.00
N THR A 53 -21.71 7.58 15.75
CA THR A 53 -20.61 7.37 14.82
C THR A 53 -20.13 8.68 14.19
N ILE A 54 -18.84 8.78 13.94
CA ILE A 54 -18.22 9.86 13.17
C ILE A 54 -18.42 9.55 11.69
N GLN A 55 -19.04 10.47 10.95
CA GLN A 55 -19.34 10.31 9.53
C GLN A 55 -19.29 11.68 8.82
N ASP A 56 -18.78 11.69 7.59
CA ASP A 56 -18.84 12.85 6.68
C ASP A 56 -19.04 12.37 5.24
N VAL A 57 -20.29 12.17 4.84
CA VAL A 57 -20.66 11.70 3.50
C VAL A 57 -20.39 12.76 2.43
N GLU A 58 -20.50 14.04 2.77
CA GLU A 58 -20.46 15.14 1.81
C GLU A 58 -19.03 15.48 1.39
N HIS A 59 -18.08 15.47 2.31
CA HIS A 59 -16.70 15.84 2.02
C HIS A 59 -15.70 14.72 2.28
N GLY A 60 -16.04 13.71 3.08
CA GLY A 60 -15.10 12.65 3.47
C GLY A 60 -13.91 13.19 4.27
N SER A 61 -14.11 14.25 5.07
CA SER A 61 -13.02 14.93 5.74
C SER A 61 -12.44 14.12 6.89
N TYR A 62 -11.21 13.65 6.72
CA TYR A 62 -10.44 12.94 7.74
C TYR A 62 -10.24 13.76 9.03
N THR A 63 -10.41 15.09 8.98
CA THR A 63 -10.27 15.95 10.17
C THR A 63 -11.27 15.60 11.27
N ALA A 64 -12.40 14.98 10.94
CA ALA A 64 -13.38 14.48 11.90
C ALA A 64 -12.80 13.39 12.84
N CYS A 65 -11.72 12.72 12.43
CA CYS A 65 -11.05 11.66 13.18
C CYS A 65 -10.02 12.17 14.21
N ARG A 66 -9.62 13.44 14.16
CA ARG A 66 -8.50 13.99 14.94
C ARG A 66 -8.73 14.09 16.46
N THR A 67 -9.92 13.72 16.95
CA THR A 67 -10.24 13.68 18.39
C THR A 67 -9.67 12.46 19.14
N GLY A 68 -9.01 11.52 18.44
CA GLY A 68 -8.27 10.41 19.06
C GLY A 68 -6.86 10.35 18.52
N GLY A 69 -5.86 10.64 19.35
CA GLY A 69 -4.45 10.50 18.98
C GLY A 69 -4.09 9.03 18.81
N HIS A 70 -4.19 8.50 17.59
CA HIS A 70 -3.67 7.18 17.24
C HIS A 70 -2.56 7.30 16.22
N SER A 71 -1.51 6.53 16.49
CA SER A 71 -0.30 6.43 15.68
C SER A 71 -0.59 5.62 14.42
N GLU A 72 -0.15 6.16 13.30
CA GLU A 72 -0.07 5.55 11.97
C GLU A 72 0.59 4.16 11.99
N GLN A 73 -0.18 3.10 12.18
CA GLN A 73 0.31 1.74 12.01
C GLN A 73 -0.58 0.98 11.05
N TYR A 74 -0.56 1.44 9.81
CA TYR A 74 -1.23 0.83 8.66
C TYR A 74 -0.70 -0.58 8.41
N SER A 75 -1.57 -1.44 7.86
CA SER A 75 -1.19 -2.71 7.25
C SER A 75 -0.36 -2.44 5.98
N ARG A 76 0.92 -2.16 6.18
CA ARG A 76 1.88 -1.89 5.10
C ARG A 76 2.15 -3.19 4.35
N LEU A 77 1.92 -3.15 3.04
CA LEU A 77 2.37 -4.24 2.18
C LEU A 77 3.87 -4.13 1.97
N GLU A 78 4.61 -5.12 2.47
CA GLU A 78 5.99 -5.34 2.10
C GLU A 78 6.02 -6.03 0.74
N ASN A 79 6.55 -5.35 -0.28
CA ASN A 79 6.77 -6.01 -1.56
C ASN A 79 7.86 -7.08 -1.39
N PRO A 80 7.65 -8.31 -1.89
CA PRO A 80 8.63 -9.37 -1.78
C PRO A 80 9.96 -8.95 -2.43
N PRO A 81 11.10 -9.42 -1.89
CA PRO A 81 12.39 -9.21 -2.54
C PRO A 81 12.34 -9.78 -3.96
N LEU A 82 12.91 -9.05 -4.90
CA LEU A 82 13.00 -9.52 -6.28
C LEU A 82 13.91 -10.75 -6.35
N PRO A 83 13.58 -11.74 -7.19
CA PRO A 83 14.40 -12.93 -7.34
C PRO A 83 15.80 -12.56 -7.88
N PRO A 84 16.87 -13.18 -7.35
CA PRO A 84 18.26 -12.77 -7.59
C PRO A 84 18.81 -13.04 -9.00
N ASP A 85 18.00 -13.47 -9.97
CA ASP A 85 18.51 -13.94 -11.27
C ASP A 85 17.48 -13.75 -12.40
N THR A 86 16.93 -12.54 -12.50
CA THR A 86 16.23 -12.16 -13.73
C THR A 86 17.20 -11.34 -14.56
N ASP A 87 17.69 -11.91 -15.67
CA ASP A 87 18.33 -11.19 -16.79
C ASP A 87 17.38 -10.16 -17.46
N LEU A 88 16.29 -9.78 -16.77
CA LEU A 88 15.33 -8.79 -17.22
C LEU A 88 15.89 -7.41 -16.88
N PRO A 89 16.06 -6.52 -17.87
CA PRO A 89 16.63 -5.18 -17.65
C PRO A 89 15.74 -4.26 -16.80
N VAL A 90 14.48 -4.64 -16.61
CA VAL A 90 13.45 -3.88 -15.88
C VAL A 90 12.68 -4.81 -14.97
N THR A 91 12.54 -4.42 -13.71
CA THR A 91 11.67 -5.09 -12.74
C THR A 91 10.51 -4.16 -12.37
N TYR A 92 9.49 -4.65 -11.69
CA TYR A 92 8.43 -3.80 -11.16
C TYR A 92 8.00 -4.18 -9.74
N VAL A 93 7.51 -3.19 -9.01
CA VAL A 93 6.93 -3.37 -7.66
C VAL A 93 5.52 -2.81 -7.64
N ARG A 94 4.66 -3.44 -6.82
CA ARG A 94 3.21 -3.21 -6.84
C ARG A 94 2.77 -2.30 -5.72
N CYS A 95 1.81 -1.43 -6.01
CA CYS A 95 1.08 -0.64 -5.04
C CYS A 95 -0.41 -0.76 -5.31
N PRO A 96 -1.15 -1.54 -4.50
CA PRO A 96 -2.58 -1.71 -4.69
C PRO A 96 -3.36 -0.42 -4.49
N MET A 97 -4.24 -0.10 -5.44
CA MET A 97 -5.13 1.04 -5.38
C MET A 97 -6.39 0.70 -4.60
N LEU A 98 -6.35 0.91 -3.28
CA LEU A 98 -7.43 0.56 -2.35
C LEU A 98 -8.65 1.49 -2.43
N SER A 99 -8.47 2.70 -2.96
CA SER A 99 -9.49 3.72 -3.21
C SER A 99 -9.32 4.24 -4.63
N ALA A 100 -10.42 4.28 -5.40
CA ALA A 100 -10.44 4.86 -6.75
C ALA A 100 -10.49 6.40 -6.75
N HIS A 101 -10.68 7.02 -5.58
CA HIS A 101 -10.70 8.47 -5.39
C HIS A 101 -9.34 9.04 -4.98
N ALA A 102 -8.40 8.17 -4.59
CA ALA A 102 -7.06 8.57 -4.19
C ALA A 102 -6.09 8.67 -5.38
N GLU A 103 -5.14 9.58 -5.28
CA GLU A 103 -3.98 9.66 -6.16
C GLU A 103 -2.83 8.82 -5.58
N TYR A 104 -2.19 8.00 -6.40
CA TYR A 104 -1.08 7.13 -5.98
C TYR A 104 0.23 7.59 -6.59
N SER A 105 1.29 7.55 -5.78
CA SER A 105 2.64 7.87 -6.24
C SER A 105 3.69 7.15 -5.42
N TRP A 106 4.78 6.80 -6.10
CA TRP A 106 5.97 6.27 -5.45
C TRP A 106 6.91 7.40 -5.06
N TYR A 107 7.61 7.21 -3.96
CA TYR A 107 8.58 8.15 -3.44
C TYR A 107 9.87 7.41 -3.11
N ARG A 108 10.98 8.06 -3.43
CA ARG A 108 12.31 7.65 -3.00
C ARG A 108 12.93 8.81 -2.23
N GLY A 109 13.01 8.67 -0.91
CA GLY A 109 13.16 9.84 -0.03
C GLY A 109 12.04 10.84 -0.31
N ASP A 110 12.38 12.07 -0.66
CA ASP A 110 11.41 13.13 -1.01
C ASP A 110 11.13 13.23 -2.52
N THR A 111 11.78 12.41 -3.35
CA THR A 111 11.65 12.50 -4.80
C THR A 111 10.49 11.62 -5.28
N ARG A 112 9.45 12.27 -5.82
CA ARG A 112 8.32 11.59 -6.45
C ARG A 112 8.74 10.85 -7.72
N GLN A 113 8.35 9.58 -7.82
CA GLN A 113 8.56 8.69 -8.96
C GLN A 113 7.21 8.41 -9.64
N PRO A 114 7.11 8.56 -10.97
CA PRO A 114 5.89 8.22 -11.70
C PRO A 114 5.69 6.70 -11.69
N CYS A 115 4.43 6.26 -11.78
CA CYS A 115 4.06 4.86 -11.90
C CYS A 115 3.10 4.63 -13.06
N VAL A 116 3.03 3.38 -13.49
CA VAL A 116 2.08 2.93 -14.52
C VAL A 116 0.81 2.45 -13.82
N TYR A 117 -0.32 3.11 -14.10
CA TYR A 117 -1.62 2.74 -13.58
C TYR A 117 -2.17 1.54 -14.37
N THR A 118 -2.66 0.54 -13.64
CA THR A 118 -3.40 -0.62 -14.14
C THR A 118 -4.81 -0.63 -13.52
N GLU A 119 -5.62 -1.67 -13.74
CA GLU A 119 -6.97 -1.74 -13.16
C GLU A 119 -6.98 -1.73 -11.63
N GLY A 120 -5.91 -2.17 -10.96
CA GLY A 120 -5.86 -2.23 -9.49
C GLY A 120 -4.52 -1.87 -8.86
N ASP A 121 -3.47 -1.60 -9.63
CA ASP A 121 -2.15 -1.29 -9.11
C ASP A 121 -1.51 -0.05 -9.78
N CYS A 122 -0.74 0.72 -8.99
CA CYS A 122 0.22 1.72 -9.44
C CYS A 122 1.63 1.09 -9.43
N LEU A 123 2.11 0.68 -10.61
CA LEU A 123 3.35 -0.08 -10.77
C LEU A 123 4.56 0.84 -10.93
N LEU A 124 5.55 0.70 -10.04
CA LEU A 124 6.85 1.34 -10.22
C LEU A 124 7.77 0.42 -11.01
N LEU A 125 8.29 0.93 -12.13
CA LEU A 125 9.32 0.28 -12.93
C LEU A 125 10.71 0.67 -12.38
N ILE A 126 11.54 -0.31 -12.09
CA ILE A 126 12.92 -0.10 -11.63
C ILE A 126 13.84 -0.67 -12.71
N GLU A 127 14.51 0.23 -13.44
CA GLU A 127 15.54 -0.13 -14.43
C GLU A 127 16.84 -0.51 -13.71
N ALA A 128 17.53 -1.53 -14.23
CA ALA A 128 18.73 -2.18 -13.68
C ALA A 128 19.46 -1.39 -12.58
N MET A 129 19.44 -1.94 -11.36
CA MET A 129 19.93 -1.31 -10.13
C MET A 129 21.40 -0.90 -10.25
N ASP A 130 21.66 0.40 -10.46
CA ASP A 130 22.99 0.97 -10.30
C ASP A 130 23.28 1.28 -8.82
N GLN A 131 24.54 1.57 -8.49
CA GLN A 131 24.99 1.89 -7.13
C GLN A 131 24.34 3.17 -6.54
N GLY A 132 23.60 3.93 -7.35
CA GLY A 132 22.86 5.13 -6.97
C GLY A 132 21.39 4.90 -6.66
N GLN A 133 20.88 3.66 -6.67
CA GLN A 133 19.49 3.29 -6.38
C GLN A 133 19.22 2.73 -4.97
N ASP A 134 20.13 2.95 -4.01
CA ASP A 134 20.00 2.46 -2.64
C ASP A 134 18.91 3.24 -1.82
N GLY A 135 18.18 2.54 -0.94
CA GLY A 135 17.13 3.10 -0.08
C GLY A 135 15.68 2.66 -0.40
N PRO A 136 14.74 2.80 0.55
CA PRO A 136 13.37 2.32 0.40
C PRO A 136 12.55 3.15 -0.58
N TYR A 137 11.76 2.47 -1.39
CA TYR A 137 10.68 3.05 -2.19
C TYR A 137 9.38 2.96 -1.39
N MET A 138 8.63 4.06 -1.31
CA MET A 138 7.38 4.15 -0.57
C MET A 138 6.26 4.54 -1.51
N CYS A 139 5.23 3.70 -1.63
CA CYS A 139 4.01 4.09 -2.31
C CYS A 139 3.10 4.81 -1.32
N LYS A 140 2.63 5.99 -1.71
CA LYS A 140 1.68 6.78 -0.95
C LYS A 140 0.40 7.00 -1.73
N ALA A 141 -0.72 7.01 -1.01
CA ALA A 141 -2.02 7.39 -1.51
C ALA A 141 -2.41 8.73 -0.87
N THR A 142 -2.86 9.67 -1.68
CA THR A 142 -3.36 10.97 -1.23
C THR A 142 -4.81 11.14 -1.63
N GLU A 143 -5.68 11.39 -0.66
CA GLU A 143 -7.11 11.58 -0.87
C GLU A 143 -7.61 12.74 0.00
N ALA A 144 -8.19 13.78 -0.63
CA ALA A 144 -8.70 14.97 0.06
C ALA A 144 -7.69 15.60 1.07
N GLY A 145 -6.39 15.58 0.74
CA GLY A 145 -5.31 16.13 1.58
C GLY A 145 -4.81 15.20 2.70
N TYR A 146 -5.41 14.02 2.87
CA TYR A 146 -4.89 12.94 3.71
C TYR A 146 -3.91 12.09 2.91
N GLU A 147 -2.69 11.92 3.42
CA GLU A 147 -1.66 11.08 2.80
C GLU A 147 -1.41 9.85 3.67
N ARG A 148 -1.34 8.66 3.05
CA ARG A 148 -1.01 7.41 3.74
C ARG A 148 -0.04 6.55 2.94
N THR A 149 0.79 5.79 3.62
CA THR A 149 1.72 4.84 2.97
C THR A 149 1.04 3.49 2.76
N ILE A 150 0.97 3.03 1.50
CA ILE A 150 0.31 1.78 1.11
C ILE A 150 1.29 0.60 1.06
N ALA A 151 2.45 0.82 0.46
CA ALA A 151 3.44 -0.22 0.22
C ALA A 151 4.85 0.34 0.43
N VAL A 152 5.76 -0.49 0.91
CA VAL A 152 7.18 -0.17 0.98
C VAL A 152 7.96 -1.28 0.29
N TYR A 153 8.93 -0.89 -0.51
CA TYR A 153 9.87 -1.79 -1.16
C TYR A 153 11.29 -1.43 -0.75
N GLN A 154 12.02 -2.41 -0.22
CA GLN A 154 13.43 -2.27 0.14
C GLN A 154 14.28 -3.06 -0.85
N PRO A 155 15.04 -2.38 -1.72
CA PRO A 155 15.94 -3.06 -2.64
C PRO A 155 17.07 -3.74 -1.85
N LYS A 156 17.38 -5.00 -2.16
CA LYS A 156 18.58 -5.66 -1.61
C LYS A 156 19.76 -5.32 -2.51
N THR A 157 20.74 -4.58 -2.01
CA THR A 157 21.98 -4.33 -2.75
C THR A 157 22.78 -5.63 -2.85
N TRP A 158 23.13 -6.03 -4.06
CA TRP A 158 24.07 -7.12 -4.27
C TRP A 158 25.48 -6.59 -4.16
N SER A 159 26.20 -7.02 -3.12
CA SER A 159 27.66 -6.93 -3.11
C SER A 159 28.17 -7.74 -4.30
N LYS A 160 28.57 -7.07 -5.39
CA LYS A 160 29.38 -7.74 -6.40
C LYS A 160 30.59 -8.29 -5.64
N ALA A 161 30.66 -9.61 -5.49
CA ALA A 161 31.88 -10.25 -5.05
C ALA A 161 32.92 -9.86 -6.09
N THR A 162 33.77 -8.90 -5.74
CA THR A 162 34.93 -8.56 -6.55
C THR A 162 35.83 -9.79 -6.51
N CYS A 163 35.62 -10.73 -7.42
CA CYS A 163 36.66 -11.68 -7.77
C CYS A 163 37.78 -10.84 -8.39
N SER A 164 38.72 -10.43 -7.55
CA SER A 164 40.02 -9.94 -7.98
C SER A 164 40.58 -10.98 -8.95
N ALA A 165 40.59 -10.63 -10.24
CA ALA A 165 41.20 -11.44 -11.26
C ALA A 165 42.70 -11.55 -10.91
N ARG A 166 43.09 -12.77 -10.51
CA ARG A 166 44.45 -13.25 -10.28
C ARG A 166 45.51 -12.46 -11.05
N SER A 167 46.41 -11.79 -10.32
CA SER A 167 47.82 -11.86 -10.69
C SER A 167 48.36 -13.20 -10.22
N HIS A 168 49.05 -13.91 -11.10
CA HIS A 168 49.62 -15.23 -10.86
C HIS A 168 50.49 -15.26 -9.59
N SER A 169 50.07 -16.01 -8.57
CA SER A 169 50.83 -17.07 -7.88
C SER A 169 50.24 -17.35 -6.49
N GLY A 170 49.92 -18.61 -6.19
CA GLY A 170 49.80 -19.12 -4.81
C GLY A 170 48.42 -19.04 -4.11
N ILE A 171 47.65 -20.14 -4.23
CA ILE A 171 47.03 -20.93 -3.14
C ILE A 171 46.55 -20.19 -1.85
N LEU A 172 45.22 -20.13 -1.64
CA LEU A 172 44.46 -20.56 -0.43
C LEU A 172 43.03 -19.97 -0.45
N CYS A 173 42.05 -20.75 -0.91
CA CYS A 173 40.64 -20.51 -0.56
C CYS A 173 40.39 -21.15 0.80
N ALA A 174 40.33 -20.35 1.87
CA ALA A 174 39.79 -20.80 3.15
C ALA A 174 38.27 -20.66 3.11
N LEU A 175 37.57 -21.80 3.09
CA LEU A 175 36.15 -21.89 3.42
C LEU A 175 36.00 -21.69 4.93
N LEU A 176 35.36 -20.60 5.35
CA LEU A 176 34.79 -20.50 6.69
C LEU A 176 33.28 -20.46 6.54
N LEU A 177 32.66 -21.62 6.79
CA LEU A 177 31.25 -21.76 7.13
C LEU A 177 31.08 -21.27 8.57
N ILE A 178 30.35 -20.16 8.76
CA ILE A 178 29.42 -19.94 9.90
C ILE A 178 28.26 -19.12 9.34
#